data_AF-A0A8J6XQP7-F1
#
_entry.id   AF-A0A8J6XQP7-F1
#
_cell.length_a   1.000
_cell.length_b   1.000
_cell.length_c   1.000
_cell.angle_alpha   90.00
_cell.angle_beta   90.00
_cell.angle_gamma   90.00
#
_symmetry.space_group_name_H-M   'P 1'
#
loop_
_entity.id
_entity.type
_entity.pdbx_description
1 polymer ?
#
loop_
_entity_poly.entity_id
_entity_poly.type
_entity_poly.pdbx_seq_one_letter_code
_entity_poly.pdbx_strand_id
1 'polypeptide(L)'
;MIASLQIASLLLSSFIFGAIVCIIFNFRPIVEGVISHEQDESSIRVLEKLKLDTWIRYNTWGIGAAIAIIIIELIQVFSGVSVSLVTIGVSSALLGALLWNQVIDTKLLNLTDSVPTSAIVSDKGDQTWEFYHDQAPTLGVLLTLLSLTVIVLQVV
;
A
#
# COMPACT_ATOMS: atom_id res chain seq x y z
N MET A 1 -0.41 11.75 29.04
CA MET A 1 -1.35 10.88 28.29
C MET A 1 -1.65 11.41 26.89
N ILE A 2 -1.96 12.70 26.73
CA ILE A 2 -2.28 13.28 25.40
C ILE A 2 -1.06 13.32 24.47
N ALA A 3 0.09 13.82 24.94
CA ALA A 3 1.33 13.86 24.16
C ALA A 3 1.81 12.46 23.72
N SER A 4 1.65 11.44 24.57
CA SER A 4 2.00 10.05 24.24
C SER A 4 1.11 9.44 23.15
N LEU A 5 -0.16 9.84 23.07
CA LEU A 5 -1.09 9.41 22.01
C LEU A 5 -0.75 10.07 20.66
N GLN A 6 -0.39 11.36 20.66
CA GLN A 6 0.06 12.04 19.43
C GLN A 6 1.36 11.45 18.90
N ILE A 7 2.33 11.16 19.78
CA ILE A 7 3.59 10.52 19.40
C ILE A 7 3.33 9.12 18.82
N ALA A 8 2.44 8.33 19.43
CA ALA A 8 2.08 7.01 18.90
C ALA A 8 1.45 7.09 17.50
N SER A 9 0.53 8.03 17.29
CA SER A 9 -0.10 8.27 15.98
C SER A 9 0.93 8.67 14.92
N LEU A 10 1.85 9.58 15.27
CA LEU A 10 2.91 10.04 14.37
C LEU A 10 3.87 8.90 13.98
N LEU A 11 4.24 8.04 14.93
CA LEU A 11 5.09 6.88 14.68
C LEU A 11 4.40 5.87 13.77
N LEU A 12 3.12 5.59 13.99
CA LEU A 12 2.32 4.69 13.13
C LEU A 12 2.18 5.25 11.71
N SER A 13 1.85 6.53 11.56
CA SER A 13 1.75 7.19 10.26
C SER A 13 3.10 7.19 9.52
N SER A 14 4.20 7.42 10.24
CA SER A 14 5.56 7.39 9.68
C SER A 14 5.99 5.99 9.26
N PHE A 15 5.60 4.95 10.02
CA PHE A 15 5.83 3.56 9.64
C PHE A 15 5.08 3.20 8.35
N ILE A 16 3.80 3.58 8.25
CA ILE A 16 2.99 3.36 7.03
C ILE A 16 3.64 4.08 5.84
N PHE A 17 3.98 5.36 5.98
CA PHE A 17 4.63 6.14 4.92
C PHE A 17 5.96 5.53 4.49
N GLY A 18 6.84 5.19 5.45
CA GLY A 18 8.13 4.58 5.16
C GLY A 18 8.00 3.22 4.44
N ALA A 19 7.06 2.38 4.86
CA ALA A 19 6.79 1.10 4.22
C ALA A 19 6.26 1.26 2.79
N ILE A 20 5.32 2.19 2.57
CA ILE A 20 4.75 2.48 1.24
C ILE A 20 5.86 3.02 0.31
N VAL A 21 6.65 4.00 0.76
CA VAL A 21 7.72 4.61 -0.04
C VAL A 21 8.82 3.61 -0.37
N CYS A 22 9.32 2.85 0.60
CA CYS A 22 10.37 1.86 0.35
C CYS A 22 9.96 0.84 -0.72
N ILE A 23 8.68 0.46 -0.79
CA ILE A 23 8.24 -0.62 -1.66
C ILE A 23 7.83 -0.11 -3.05
N ILE A 24 7.19 1.05 -3.16
CA ILE A 24 6.88 1.68 -4.46
C ILE A 24 8.18 1.97 -5.23
N PHE A 25 9.20 2.52 -4.55
CA PHE A 25 10.43 2.93 -5.21
C PHE A 25 11.44 1.77 -5.41
N ASN A 26 11.46 0.72 -4.57
CA ASN A 26 12.41 -0.38 -4.72
C ASN A 26 11.86 -1.64 -5.41
N PHE A 27 10.56 -1.94 -5.36
CA PHE A 27 10.06 -3.27 -5.78
C PHE A 27 9.22 -3.27 -7.06
N ARG A 28 8.65 -2.13 -7.47
CA ARG A 28 7.72 -2.08 -8.60
C ARG A 28 8.39 -1.75 -9.96
N PRO A 29 9.29 -0.76 -10.08
CA PRO A 29 9.92 -0.43 -11.37
C PRO A 29 11.26 -1.14 -11.66
N ILE A 30 11.91 -1.81 -10.70
CA ILE A 30 13.26 -2.39 -10.92
C ILE A 30 13.23 -3.67 -11.78
N VAL A 31 12.06 -4.28 -11.99
CA VAL A 31 11.95 -5.53 -12.76
C VAL A 31 11.60 -5.31 -14.22
N GLU A 32 10.99 -4.18 -14.59
CA GLU A 32 10.81 -3.80 -15.99
C GLU A 32 12.16 -3.55 -16.72
N GLY A 33 13.19 -3.12 -15.99
CA GLY A 33 14.51 -2.81 -16.57
C GLY A 33 15.57 -3.91 -16.49
N VAL A 34 15.43 -4.89 -15.59
CA VAL A 34 16.47 -5.92 -15.33
C VAL A 34 16.11 -7.29 -15.92
N ILE A 35 14.83 -7.56 -16.25
CA ILE A 35 14.46 -8.73 -17.06
C ILE A 35 14.71 -8.47 -18.55
N SER A 36 15.88 -7.91 -18.88
CA SER A 36 16.40 -7.94 -20.23
C SER A 36 17.29 -9.18 -20.37
N HIS A 37 16.71 -10.19 -21.04
CA HIS A 37 17.34 -11.10 -22.01
C HIS A 37 17.61 -12.58 -21.70
N GLU A 38 17.60 -13.10 -20.46
CA GLU A 38 17.99 -14.52 -20.29
C GLU A 38 17.41 -15.27 -19.07
N GLN A 39 16.43 -14.72 -18.36
CA GLN A 39 15.84 -15.41 -17.20
C GLN A 39 14.73 -16.38 -17.60
N ASP A 40 14.88 -17.62 -17.12
CA ASP A 40 13.90 -18.70 -17.19
C ASP A 40 12.51 -18.20 -16.74
N GLU A 41 11.48 -18.39 -17.58
CA GLU A 41 10.09 -17.95 -17.33
C GLU A 41 9.59 -18.36 -15.93
N SER A 42 10.05 -19.52 -15.46
CA SER A 42 9.77 -20.03 -14.12
C SER A 42 10.22 -19.07 -13.00
N SER A 43 11.36 -18.40 -13.16
CA SER A 43 11.97 -17.51 -12.17
C SER A 43 11.25 -16.17 -12.07
N ILE A 44 10.75 -15.66 -13.20
CA ILE A 44 9.98 -14.40 -13.27
C ILE A 44 8.68 -14.55 -12.48
N ARG A 45 7.96 -15.67 -12.71
CA ARG A 45 6.72 -15.98 -12.00
C ARG A 45 6.93 -16.12 -10.49
N VAL A 46 8.02 -16.76 -10.06
CA VAL A 46 8.36 -16.91 -8.64
C VAL A 46 8.68 -15.56 -8.01
N LEU A 47 9.45 -14.71 -8.70
CA LEU A 47 9.81 -13.38 -8.20
C LEU A 47 8.57 -12.49 -8.05
N GLU A 48 7.66 -12.51 -9.02
CA GLU A 48 6.43 -11.73 -8.97
C GLU A 48 5.49 -12.18 -7.85
N LYS A 49 5.32 -13.50 -7.66
CA LYS A 49 4.58 -14.03 -6.51
C LYS A 49 5.19 -13.63 -5.19
N LEU A 50 6.52 -13.70 -5.06
CA LEU A 50 7.20 -13.31 -3.83
C LEU A 50 6.97 -11.83 -3.50
N LYS A 51 6.99 -10.96 -4.52
CA LYS A 51 6.67 -9.54 -4.37
C LYS A 51 5.23 -9.32 -3.93
N LEU A 52 4.27 -9.95 -4.60
CA LEU A 52 2.84 -9.82 -4.28
C LEU A 52 2.52 -10.37 -2.88
N ASP A 53 3.07 -11.52 -2.48
CA ASP A 53 2.89 -12.06 -1.12
C ASP A 53 3.47 -11.12 -0.05
N THR A 54 4.68 -10.61 -0.30
CA THR A 54 5.33 -9.64 0.60
C THR A 54 4.47 -8.38 0.73
N TRP A 55 3.95 -7.88 -0.39
CA TRP A 55 3.12 -6.69 -0.44
C TRP A 55 1.77 -6.86 0.28
N ILE A 56 1.09 -8.00 0.09
CA ILE A 56 -0.14 -8.31 0.82
C ILE A 56 0.10 -8.33 2.32
N ARG A 57 1.22 -8.90 2.78
CA ARG A 57 1.60 -8.86 4.20
C ARG A 57 1.78 -7.42 4.66
N TYR A 58 2.60 -6.61 3.98
CA TYR A 58 2.78 -5.21 4.38
C TYR A 58 1.48 -4.40 4.41
N ASN A 59 0.65 -4.56 3.39
CA ASN A 59 -0.64 -3.88 3.31
C ASN A 59 -1.56 -4.28 4.48
N THR A 60 -1.55 -5.56 4.88
CA THR A 60 -2.27 -6.04 6.08
C THR A 60 -1.79 -5.34 7.35
N TRP A 61 -0.49 -5.15 7.51
CA TRP A 61 0.06 -4.41 8.66
C TRP A 61 -0.28 -2.92 8.59
N GLY A 62 -0.26 -2.34 7.39
CA GLY A 62 -0.69 -0.97 7.12
C GLY A 62 -2.16 -0.73 7.49
N ILE A 63 -3.05 -1.69 7.17
CA ILE A 63 -4.47 -1.66 7.57
C ILE A 63 -4.60 -1.68 9.09
N GLY A 64 -3.88 -2.58 9.77
CA GLY A 64 -3.88 -2.63 11.23
C GLY A 64 -3.43 -1.31 11.86
N ALA A 65 -2.39 -0.69 11.30
CA ALA A 65 -1.88 0.60 11.73
C ALA A 65 -2.87 1.76 11.45
N ALA A 66 -3.52 1.78 10.28
CA ALA A 66 -4.54 2.77 9.95
C ALA A 66 -5.77 2.67 10.87
N ILE A 67 -6.21 1.45 11.21
CA ILE A 67 -7.27 1.23 12.20
C ILE A 67 -6.84 1.77 13.58
N ALA A 68 -5.61 1.50 14.01
CA ALA A 68 -5.10 2.00 15.28
C ALA A 68 -5.04 3.54 15.32
N ILE A 69 -4.62 4.19 14.23
CA ILE A 69 -4.63 5.66 14.09
C ILE A 69 -6.05 6.20 14.27
N ILE A 70 -7.04 5.65 13.56
CA ILE A 70 -8.44 6.08 13.66
C ILE A 70 -8.96 5.93 15.10
N ILE A 71 -8.64 4.82 15.79
CA ILE A 71 -9.02 4.62 17.19
C ILE A 71 -8.39 5.69 18.09
N ILE A 72 -7.11 6.00 17.90
CA ILE A 72 -6.40 7.05 18.66
C ILE A 72 -7.06 8.41 18.43
N GLU A 73 -7.36 8.75 17.18
CA GLU A 73 -8.02 10.01 16.81
C GLU A 73 -9.42 10.12 17.46
N LEU A 74 -10.19 9.05 17.46
CA LEU A 74 -11.50 9.00 18.13
C LEU A 74 -11.36 9.21 19.65
N ILE A 75 -10.40 8.54 20.30
CA ILE A 75 -10.13 8.73 21.73
C ILE A 75 -9.79 10.20 22.03
N GLN A 76 -8.96 10.82 21.19
CA GLN A 76 -8.59 12.22 21.35
C GLN A 76 -9.79 13.16 21.21
N VAL A 77 -10.68 12.92 20.24
CA VAL A 77 -11.95 13.66 20.08
C VAL A 77 -12.80 13.57 21.35
N PHE A 78 -13.02 12.35 21.87
CA PHE A 78 -13.80 12.16 23.10
C PHE A 78 -13.13 12.72 24.36
N SER A 79 -11.80 12.86 24.34
CA SER A 79 -11.02 13.43 25.44
C SER A 79 -11.00 14.97 25.43
N GLY A 80 -11.69 15.63 24.49
CA GLY A 80 -11.69 17.08 24.34
C GLY A 80 -10.36 17.65 23.82
N VAL A 81 -9.49 16.79 23.25
CA VAL A 81 -8.29 17.22 22.55
C VAL A 81 -8.73 17.63 21.15
N SER A 82 -8.38 18.85 20.75
CA SER A 82 -8.67 19.40 19.43
C SER A 82 -8.02 18.56 18.32
N VAL A 83 -8.71 17.53 17.87
CA VAL A 83 -8.39 16.79 16.64
C VAL A 83 -9.29 17.30 15.55
N SER A 84 -8.69 17.65 14.41
CA SER A 84 -9.46 18.05 13.24
C SER A 84 -10.25 16.85 12.72
N LEU A 85 -11.56 17.02 12.49
CA LEU A 85 -12.37 16.03 11.78
C LEU A 85 -11.80 15.69 10.39
N VAL A 86 -10.98 16.59 9.82
CA VAL A 86 -10.23 16.36 8.60
C VAL A 86 -9.23 15.21 8.76
N THR A 87 -8.53 15.13 9.90
CA THR A 87 -7.54 14.07 10.14
C THR A 87 -8.21 12.69 10.14
N ILE A 88 -9.36 12.56 10.81
CA ILE A 88 -10.18 11.33 10.78
C ILE A 88 -10.65 11.00 9.37
N GLY A 89 -11.07 12.01 8.59
CA GLY A 89 -11.46 11.82 7.20
C GLY A 89 -10.32 11.29 6.32
N VAL A 90 -9.12 11.85 6.45
CA VAL A 90 -7.94 11.42 5.70
C VAL A 90 -7.46 10.04 6.14
N SER A 91 -7.43 9.75 7.45
CA SER A 91 -7.09 8.43 8.00
C SER A 91 -8.08 7.35 7.53
N SER A 92 -9.37 7.69 7.43
CA SER A 92 -10.41 6.80 6.87
C SER A 92 -10.24 6.58 5.37
N ALA A 93 -9.89 7.62 4.61
CA ALA A 93 -9.58 7.50 3.19
C ALA A 93 -8.33 6.63 2.94
N LEU A 94 -7.30 6.78 3.78
CA LEU A 94 -6.11 5.93 3.76
C LEU A 94 -6.48 4.46 4.01
N LEU A 95 -7.30 4.17 5.02
CA LEU A 95 -7.79 2.82 5.28
C LEU A 95 -8.55 2.24 4.07
N GLY A 96 -9.46 3.02 3.47
CA GLY A 96 -10.19 2.61 2.27
C GLY A 96 -9.26 2.30 1.09
N ALA A 97 -8.25 3.14 0.87
CA ALA A 97 -7.25 2.93 -0.18
C ALA A 97 -6.40 1.67 0.07
N LEU A 98 -6.00 1.41 1.32
CA LEU A 98 -5.26 0.20 1.69
C LEU A 98 -6.08 -1.07 1.46
N LEU A 99 -7.37 -1.06 1.85
CA LEU A 99 -8.30 -2.16 1.60
C LEU A 99 -8.50 -2.41 0.09
N TRP A 100 -8.69 -1.35 -0.69
CA TRP A 100 -8.82 -1.46 -2.15
C TRP A 100 -7.55 -2.03 -2.79
N ASN A 101 -6.38 -1.55 -2.35
CA ASN A 101 -5.10 -2.06 -2.79
C ASN A 101 -4.96 -3.56 -2.48
N GLN A 102 -5.38 -4.02 -1.28
CA GLN A 102 -5.31 -5.44 -0.91
C GLN A 102 -6.17 -6.32 -1.82
N VAL A 103 -7.34 -5.83 -2.24
CA VAL A 103 -8.19 -6.53 -3.20
C VAL A 103 -7.48 -6.69 -4.54
N ILE A 104 -6.83 -5.64 -5.02
CA ILE A 104 -6.09 -5.65 -6.29
C ILE A 104 -4.91 -6.63 -6.22
N ASP A 105 -4.12 -6.56 -5.14
CA ASP A 105 -2.95 -7.42 -4.96
C ASP A 105 -3.32 -8.90 -4.88
N THR A 106 -4.41 -9.20 -4.17
CA THR A 106 -4.93 -10.58 -4.07
C THR A 106 -5.42 -11.08 -5.43
N LYS A 107 -6.09 -10.23 -6.21
CA LYS A 107 -6.52 -10.58 -7.57
C LYS A 107 -5.33 -10.79 -8.49
N LEU A 108 -4.32 -9.91 -8.45
CA LEU A 108 -3.08 -10.08 -9.20
C LEU A 108 -2.40 -11.40 -8.82
N LEU A 109 -2.25 -11.70 -7.53
CA LEU A 109 -1.62 -12.96 -7.08
C LEU A 109 -2.36 -14.20 -7.64
N ASN A 110 -3.69 -14.19 -7.59
CA ASN A 110 -4.50 -15.28 -8.14
C ASN A 110 -4.37 -15.38 -9.67
N LEU A 111 -4.26 -14.25 -10.38
CA LEU A 111 -4.07 -14.22 -11.82
C LEU A 111 -2.67 -14.70 -12.23
N THR A 112 -1.64 -14.48 -11.43
CA THR A 112 -0.27 -15.00 -11.66
C THR A 112 -0.24 -16.53 -11.74
N ASP A 113 -1.21 -17.23 -11.12
CA ASP A 113 -1.37 -18.68 -11.24
C ASP A 113 -2.05 -19.11 -12.55
N SER A 114 -3.02 -18.34 -13.04
CA SER A 114 -3.84 -18.70 -14.21
C SER A 114 -3.31 -18.19 -15.54
N VAL A 115 -2.49 -17.14 -15.53
CA VAL A 115 -2.04 -16.44 -16.74
C VAL A 115 -0.71 -17.04 -17.27
N PRO A 116 -0.56 -17.27 -18.60
CA PRO A 116 0.70 -17.74 -19.18
C PRO A 116 1.83 -16.73 -18.95
N THR A 117 3.07 -17.18 -18.77
CA THR A 117 4.18 -16.29 -18.39
C THR A 117 4.47 -15.21 -19.43
N SER A 118 4.17 -15.48 -20.70
CA SER A 118 4.22 -14.50 -21.79
C SER A 118 3.26 -13.31 -21.61
N ALA A 119 2.19 -13.44 -20.82
CA ALA A 119 1.23 -12.40 -20.51
C ALA A 119 1.58 -11.59 -19.24
N ILE A 120 2.47 -12.14 -18.41
CA ILE A 120 3.13 -11.44 -17.31
C ILE A 120 4.27 -10.57 -17.86
N VAL A 121 5.02 -11.12 -18.83
CA VAL A 121 6.20 -10.48 -19.42
C VAL A 121 5.83 -9.54 -20.58
N SER A 122 4.78 -9.85 -21.33
CA SER A 122 4.24 -8.99 -22.38
C SER A 122 2.90 -8.44 -21.91
N ASP A 123 2.83 -7.12 -21.87
CA ASP A 123 1.71 -6.23 -21.49
C ASP A 123 0.48 -6.36 -22.43
N LYS A 124 0.17 -7.59 -22.89
CA LYS A 124 -0.77 -7.88 -24.00
C LYS A 124 -1.61 -9.16 -23.81
N GLY A 125 -1.55 -9.80 -22.66
CA GLY A 125 -2.00 -11.19 -22.54
C GLY A 125 -3.36 -11.44 -21.88
N ASP A 126 -3.86 -10.51 -21.07
CA ASP A 126 -5.18 -10.59 -20.44
C ASP A 126 -5.63 -9.19 -20.02
N GLN A 127 -6.75 -8.70 -20.55
CA GLN A 127 -7.31 -7.38 -20.21
C GLN A 127 -7.54 -7.21 -18.70
N THR A 128 -7.83 -8.31 -18.00
CA THR A 128 -8.04 -8.29 -16.55
C THR A 128 -6.73 -8.04 -15.81
N TRP A 129 -5.63 -8.64 -16.28
CA TRP A 129 -4.30 -8.46 -15.72
C TRP A 129 -3.81 -7.03 -15.92
N GLU A 130 -3.87 -6.52 -17.16
CA GLU A 130 -3.48 -5.14 -17.50
C GLU A 130 -4.22 -4.12 -16.63
N PHE A 131 -5.54 -4.27 -16.47
CA PHE A 131 -6.36 -3.36 -15.67
C PHE A 131 -5.90 -3.27 -14.20
N TYR A 132 -5.56 -4.40 -13.56
CA TYR A 132 -5.08 -4.40 -12.18
C TYR A 132 -3.61 -3.97 -12.06
N HIS A 133 -2.80 -4.35 -13.05
CA HIS A 133 -1.40 -3.98 -13.12
C HIS A 133 -1.22 -2.45 -13.24
N ASP A 134 -2.05 -1.80 -14.07
CA ASP A 134 -2.10 -0.34 -14.28
C ASP A 134 -2.68 0.45 -13.12
N GLN A 135 -3.54 -0.17 -12.30
CA GLN A 135 -4.13 0.49 -11.14
C GLN A 135 -3.21 0.52 -9.92
N ALA A 136 -2.44 -0.54 -9.70
CA ALA A 136 -1.57 -0.61 -8.53
C ALA A 136 -0.47 0.49 -8.43
N PRO A 137 0.09 1.11 -9.51
CA PRO A 137 1.03 2.24 -9.35
C PRO A 137 0.29 3.49 -8.93
N THR A 138 -0.86 3.75 -9.56
CA THR A 138 -1.73 4.89 -9.25
C THR A 138 -2.17 4.85 -7.79
N LEU A 139 -2.53 3.66 -7.29
CA LEU A 139 -2.87 3.46 -5.89
C LEU A 139 -1.68 3.60 -4.95
N GLY A 140 -0.49 3.13 -5.35
CA GLY A 140 0.73 3.38 -4.59
C GLY A 140 0.98 4.88 -4.39
N VAL A 141 0.86 5.69 -5.45
CA VAL A 141 1.01 7.15 -5.36
C VAL A 141 -0.06 7.75 -4.45
N LEU A 142 -1.32 7.34 -4.60
CA LEU A 142 -2.41 7.79 -3.73
C LEU A 142 -2.14 7.47 -2.25
N LEU A 143 -1.71 6.24 -1.95
CA LEU A 143 -1.35 5.79 -0.60
C LEU A 143 -0.19 6.62 -0.01
N THR A 144 0.79 6.97 -0.84
CA THR A 144 1.92 7.83 -0.43
C THR A 144 1.44 9.23 -0.08
N LEU A 145 0.58 9.81 -0.92
CA LEU A 145 0.03 11.15 -0.70
C LEU A 145 -0.88 11.20 0.54
N LEU A 146 -1.75 10.20 0.72
CA LEU A 146 -2.63 10.10 1.88
C LEU A 146 -1.83 9.92 3.17
N SER A 147 -0.87 9.00 3.20
CA SER A 147 -0.02 8.78 4.38
C SER A 147 0.82 10.01 4.73
N LEU A 148 1.38 10.71 3.75
CA LEU A 148 2.07 11.99 3.97
C LEU A 148 1.11 13.06 4.53
N THR A 149 -0.10 13.13 4.00
CA THR A 149 -1.12 14.10 4.46
C THR A 149 -1.50 13.84 5.91
N VAL A 150 -1.68 12.57 6.31
CA VAL A 150 -1.93 12.19 7.71
C VAL A 150 -0.78 12.66 8.61
N ILE A 151 0.48 12.44 8.22
CA ILE A 151 1.65 12.89 8.99
C ILE A 151 1.63 14.41 9.16
N VAL A 152 1.42 15.16 8.08
CA VAL A 152 1.40 16.63 8.13
C VAL A 152 0.28 17.13 9.05
N LEU A 153 -0.92 16.55 8.94
CA LEU A 153 -2.06 16.92 9.79
C LEU A 153 -1.90 16.54 11.26
N GLN A 154 -0.98 15.63 11.58
CA GLN A 154 -0.68 15.25 12.98
C GLN A 154 0.43 16.11 13.60
N VAL A 155 1.21 16.82 12.78
CA VAL A 155 2.29 17.72 13.23
C VAL A 155 1.80 19.17 13.39
N VAL A 156 0.82 19.58 12.58
CA VAL A 156 0.19 20.92 12.60
C VAL A 156 -0.89 20.99 13.67
#